data_AF-A0A9D9MQM6-F1
#
_entry.id   AF-A0A9D9MQM6-F1
#
_cell.length_a   1.000
_cell.length_b   1.000
_cell.length_c   1.000
_cell.angle_alpha   90.00
_cell.angle_beta   90.00
_cell.angle_gamma   90.00
#
_symmetry.space_group_name_H-M   'P 1'
#
loop_
_entity.id
_entity.type
_entity.pdbx_description
1 polymer ?
#
loop_
_entity_poly.entity_id
_entity_poly.type
_entity_poly.pdbx_seq_one_letter_code
_entity_poly.pdbx_strand_id
1 'polypeptide(L)' 'MPYGYFQFVRFASAAFFSYAAYYENEKGSKELAIVFLVLAILFQPFMKISLGRTLWNIVDVIVALGLFGYSGRRN' A
#
# COMPACT_ATOMS: atom_id res chain seq x y z
N MET A 1 28.76 3.31 4.45
CA MET A 1 27.67 3.09 5.43
C MET A 1 26.99 1.78 5.04
N PRO A 2 26.78 0.80 5.93
CA PRO A 2 26.35 -0.55 5.54
C PRO A 2 24.90 -0.52 5.04
N TYR A 3 24.73 -0.42 3.72
CA TYR A 3 23.44 -0.32 3.02
C TYR A 3 22.47 -1.47 3.31
N GLY A 4 22.97 -2.60 3.81
CA GLY A 4 22.16 -3.77 4.17
C GLY A 4 21.13 -3.51 5.27
N TYR A 5 21.42 -2.62 6.24
CA TYR A 5 20.47 -2.31 7.33
C TYR A 5 19.20 -1.63 6.81
N PHE A 6 19.35 -0.65 5.92
CA PHE A 6 18.21 0.07 5.33
C PHE A 6 17.35 -0.81 4.42
N GLN A 7 17.95 -1.80 3.77
CA GLN A 7 17.22 -2.74 2.93
C GLN A 7 16.35 -3.70 3.76
N PHE A 8 16.88 -4.17 4.91
CA PHE A 8 16.12 -5.00 5.84
C PHE A 8 14.95 -4.23 6.47
N VAL A 9 15.20 -2.99 6.92
CA VAL A 9 14.15 -2.14 7.50
C VAL A 9 13.03 -1.87 6.49
N ARG A 10 13.34 -1.64 5.20
CA ARG A 10 12.31 -1.47 4.17
C ARG A 10 11.45 -2.73 3.99
N PHE A 11 12.07 -3.92 4.04
CA PHE A 11 11.33 -5.18 3.96
C PHE A 11 10.41 -5.36 5.17
N ALA A 12 10.93 -5.11 6.37
CA ALA A 12 10.16 -5.19 7.60
C ALA A 12 9.02 -4.17 7.62
N SER A 13 9.27 -2.91 7.21
CA SER A 13 8.26 -1.87 7.12
C SER A 13 7.18 -2.19 6.08
N ALA A 14 7.54 -2.70 4.90
CA ALA A 14 6.57 -3.07 3.88
C ALA A 14 5.68 -4.24 4.32
N ALA A 15 6.25 -5.25 4.99
CA ALA A 15 5.48 -6.36 5.57
C ALA A 15 4.53 -5.86 6.67
N PHE A 16 5.04 -5.00 7.57
CA PHE A 16 4.26 -4.42 8.66
C PHE A 16 3.09 -3.56 8.14
N PHE A 17 3.34 -2.66 7.18
CA PHE A 17 2.30 -1.79 6.62
C PHE A 17 1.29 -2.55 5.77
N SER A 18 1.71 -3.60 5.06
CA SER A 18 0.78 -4.47 4.32
C SER A 18 -0.16 -5.22 5.27
N TYR A 19 0.38 -5.73 6.39
CA TYR A 19 -0.42 -6.38 7.43
C TYR A 19 -1.36 -5.38 8.13
N ALA A 20 -0.87 -4.19 8.47
CA ALA A 20 -1.68 -3.13 9.07
C ALA A 20 -2.82 -2.67 8.14
N ALA A 21 -2.56 -2.57 6.84
CA ALA A 21 -3.59 -2.25 5.84
C ALA A 21 -4.69 -3.31 5.80
N TYR A 22 -4.34 -4.60 5.85
CA TYR A 22 -5.31 -5.69 5.89
C TYR A 22 -6.15 -5.64 7.18
N TYR A 23 -5.49 -5.44 8.32
CA TYR A 23 -6.14 -5.37 9.62
C TYR A 23 -7.10 -4.18 9.77
N GLU A 24 -6.71 -2.99 9.28
CA GLU A 24 -7.59 -1.82 9.28
C GLU A 24 -8.74 -1.93 8.27
N ASN A 25 -8.56 -2.73 7.21
CA ASN A 25 -9.63 -3.07 6.27
C ASN A 25 -10.71 -3.90 6.97
N GLU A 26 -10.31 -4.91 7.75
CA GLU A 26 -11.23 -5.73 8.55
C GLU A 26 -11.94 -4.95 9.66
N LYS A 27 -11.27 -3.98 10.27
CA LYS A 27 -11.89 -3.08 11.27
C LYS A 27 -12.93 -2.11 10.70
N GLY A 28 -13.09 -2.07 9.38
CA GLY A 28 -14.04 -1.18 8.70
C GLY A 28 -13.53 0.24 8.45
N SER A 29 -12.30 0.54 8.89
CA SER A 29 -11.60 1.82 8.66
C SER A 29 -10.93 1.83 7.28
N LYS A 30 -11.75 1.78 6.23
CA LYS A 30 -11.30 1.71 4.83
C LYS A 30 -10.31 2.83 4.47
N GLU A 31 -10.50 4.02 5.04
CA GLU A 31 -9.65 5.19 4.83
C GLU A 31 -8.22 4.94 5.35
N LEU A 32 -8.10 4.41 6.56
CA LEU A 32 -6.82 4.06 7.17
C LEU A 32 -6.15 2.88 6.45
N ALA A 33 -6.93 1.89 6.01
CA ALA A 33 -6.43 0.78 5.20
C ALA A 33 -5.78 1.27 3.89
N ILE A 34 -6.40 2.24 3.21
CA ILE A 34 -5.84 2.86 1.99
C ILE A 34 -4.55 3.62 2.31
N VAL A 35 -4.52 4.40 3.40
CA VAL A 35 -3.32 5.14 3.83
C VAL A 35 -2.15 4.18 4.10
N PHE A 36 -2.40 3.08 4.82
CA PHE A 36 -1.36 2.08 5.09
C PHE A 36 -0.91 1.32 3.85
N LEU A 37 -1.81 1.11 2.88
CA LEU A 37 -1.46 0.47 1.62
C LEU A 37 -0.59 1.39 0.74
N VAL A 38 -0.90 2.68 0.68
CA VAL A 38 -0.05 3.69 0.01
C VAL A 38 1.31 3.79 0.69
N LEU A 39 1.35 3.76 2.03
CA LEU A 39 2.60 3.72 2.80
C LEU A 39 3.42 2.45 2.51
N ALA A 40 2.79 1.27 2.44
CA ALA A 40 3.47 0.02 2.08
C ALA A 40 4.12 0.09 0.69
N ILE A 41 3.43 0.72 -0.27
CA ILE A 41 3.96 0.99 -1.60
C ILE A 41 5.09 2.02 -1.55
N LEU A 42 4.98 3.06 -0.73
CA LEU A 42 6.01 4.09 -0.60
C LEU A 42 7.31 3.54 0.02
N PHE A 43 7.19 2.64 1.00
CA PHE A 43 8.31 1.96 1.68
C PHE A 43 8.75 0.66 0.99
N GLN A 44 8.45 0.50 -0.30
CA GLN A 44 8.77 -0.72 -1.02
C GLN A 44 10.28 -1.06 -0.97
N PRO A 45 10.63 -2.32 -0.66
CA PRO A 45 12.03 -2.75 -0.55
C PRO A 45 12.64 -3.23 -1.87
N PHE A 46 11.83 -3.35 -2.94
CA PHE A 46 12.18 -4.18 -4.08
C PHE A 46 12.90 -3.45 -5.22
N MET A 47 12.56 -2.21 -5.60
CA MET A 47 13.17 -1.59 -6.80
C MET A 47 13.29 -0.06 -6.76
N LYS A 48 14.37 0.47 -7.36
CA LYS A 48 14.42 1.85 -7.87
C LYS A 48 13.42 1.93 -9.03
N ILE A 49 12.24 2.49 -8.80
CA ILE A 49 11.22 2.57 -9.85
C ILE A 49 11.56 3.74 -10.77
N SER A 50 11.88 3.44 -12.03
CA SER A 50 11.52 4.35 -13.12
C SER A 50 10.00 4.17 -13.29
N LEU A 51 9.19 5.05 -12.68
CA LEU A 51 7.72 4.91 -12.56
C LEU A 51 7.05 4.80 -13.93
N GLY A 52 7.08 3.59 -14.48
CA GLY A 52 6.44 3.23 -15.74
C GLY A 52 4.97 2.89 -15.51
N ARG A 53 4.20 2.93 -16.61
CA ARG A 53 2.74 2.75 -16.65
C ARG A 53 2.20 1.56 -15.84
N THR A 54 2.97 0.48 -15.70
CA THR A 54 2.56 -0.72 -14.95
C THR A 54 2.22 -0.44 -13.48
N LEU A 55 3.03 0.36 -12.77
CA LEU A 55 2.74 0.64 -11.35
C LEU A 55 1.55 1.58 -11.20
N TRP A 56 1.45 2.59 -12.07
CA TRP A 56 0.30 3.48 -12.11
C TRP A 56 -1.01 2.74 -12.35
N ASN A 57 -1.02 1.75 -13.25
CA ASN A 57 -2.20 0.92 -13.48
C ASN A 57 -2.60 0.09 -12.25
N ILE A 58 -1.62 -0.44 -11.49
CA ILE A 58 -1.91 -1.19 -10.26
C ILE A 58 -2.53 -0.26 -9.21
N VAL A 59 -1.97 0.94 -9.03
CA VAL A 59 -2.53 1.96 -8.14
C VAL A 59 -3.94 2.35 -8.58
N ASP A 60 -4.16 2.55 -9.89
CA ASP A 60 -5.44 2.97 -10.45
C ASP A 60 -6.54 1.90 -10.24
N VAL A 61 -6.20 0.62 -10.43
CA VAL A 61 -7.12 -0.50 -10.15
C VAL A 61 -7.48 -0.57 -8.67
N ILE A 62 -6.52 -0.37 -7.77
CA ILE A 62 -6.76 -0.36 -6.33
C ILE A 62 -7.65 0.82 -5.92
N VAL A 63 -7.38 2.01 -6.46
CA VAL A 63 -8.20 3.21 -6.23
C VAL A 63 -9.62 3.01 -6.78
N ALA A 64 -9.76 2.40 -7.95
CA ALA A 64 -11.05 2.08 -8.55
C ALA A 64 -11.87 1.11 -7.68
N LEU A 65 -11.24 0.04 -7.17
CA LEU A 65 -11.88 -0.91 -6.25
C LEU A 65 -12.27 -0.24 -4.92
N GLY A 66 -11.42 0.64 -4.39
CA GLY A 66 -11.70 1.44 -3.20
C GLY A 66 -12.90 2.37 -3.37
N LEU A 67 -12.95 3.10 -4.49
CA LEU A 67 -14.06 4.00 -4.83
C LEU A 67 -15.36 3.24 -5.08
N PHE A 68 -15.33 2.11 -5.81
CA PHE A 68 -16.50 1.26 -5.99
C PHE A 68 -17.03 0.72 -4.64
N GLY A 69 -16.13 0.24 -3.79
CA GLY A 69 -16.48 -0.27 -2.46
C GLY A 69 -16.92 0.81 -1.47
N TYR A 70 -16.51 2.07 -1.65
CA TYR A 70 -17.01 3.23 -0.91
C TYR A 70 -18.39 3.66 -1.43
N SER A 71 -18.56 3.71 -2.75
CA SER A 71 -19.80 4.11 -3.40
C SER A 71 -20.96 3.14 -3.12
N GLY A 72 -20.68 1.85 -2.94
CA GLY A 72 -21.70 0.84 -2.59
C GLY A 72 -22.19 0.86 -1.14
N ARG A 73 -21.59 1.66 -0.24
CA ARG A 73 -21.99 1.75 1.18
C ARG A 73 -22.89 2.96 1.49
N ARG A 74 -23.36 3.64 0.44
CA ARG A 74 -24.14 4.89 0.52
C ARG A 74 -25.55 4.76 -0.09
N ASN A 75 -26.15 3.57 -0.01
CA ASN A 75 -27.56 3.35 -0.32
C ASN A 75 -28.20 2.41 0.70
#